data_AF-A0A3P7Q8M3-F1
#
_entry.id   AF-A0A3P7Q8M3-F1
#
_cell.length_a   1.000
_cell.length_b   1.000
_cell.length_c   1.000
_cell.angle_alpha   90.00
_cell.angle_beta   90.00
_cell.angle_gamma   90.00
#
_symmetry.space_group_name_H-M   'P 1'
#
loop_
_entity.id
_entity.type
_entity.pdbx_description
1 polymer ?
#
loop_
_entity_poly.entity_id
_entity_poly.type
_entity_poly.pdbx_seq_one_letter_code
_entity_poly.pdbx_strand_id
1 'polypeptide(L)'
;MPGLRVMLFVNASDYLPTSEAVGVRLTIHDKDEFPFPDTFGYSAPTGYISSFGMRMVRKLTQLLNSPTFKINFVKVQKKMSRLPAPYGDCIPEGATADYLIIDRCGCGDPRFPSIDDHPHCQVFNKEHRTCLEISTHELGDIHGSFKCRCQQPCNQTIYTMSYSEAIWPSQSLNISLGTCEKEAEICNEEYQ
;
A
#
# COMPACT_ATOMS: atom_id res chain seq x y z
N MET A 1 -4.71 -18.78 19.69
CA MET A 1 -4.62 -17.30 19.80
C MET A 1 -5.66 -16.70 18.87
N PRO A 2 -6.58 -15.85 19.33
CA PRO A 2 -7.55 -15.21 18.44
C PRO A 2 -6.85 -14.09 17.65
N GLY A 3 -6.68 -14.30 16.35
CA GLY A 3 -6.04 -13.39 15.41
C GLY A 3 -6.12 -13.97 14.00
N LEU A 4 -5.74 -13.19 12.99
CA LEU A 4 -5.69 -13.68 11.61
C LEU A 4 -4.48 -14.62 11.46
N ARG A 5 -4.74 -15.90 11.12
CA ARG A 5 -3.73 -16.90 10.76
C ARG A 5 -4.03 -17.38 9.36
N VAL A 6 -3.07 -17.23 8.45
CA VAL A 6 -3.19 -17.64 7.05
C VAL A 6 -1.95 -18.45 6.68
N MET A 7 -2.16 -19.51 5.90
CA MET A 7 -1.08 -20.24 5.25
C MET A 7 -1.14 -19.89 3.76
N LEU A 8 -0.01 -19.42 3.21
CA LEU A 8 0.08 -18.98 1.82
C LEU A 8 1.05 -19.88 1.07
N PHE A 9 0.65 -20.29 -0.12
CA PHE A 9 1.50 -21.03 -1.05
C PHE A 9 2.09 -20.05 -2.07
N VAL A 10 3.41 -20.08 -2.22
CA VAL A 10 4.15 -19.24 -3.17
C VAL A 10 4.96 -20.15 -4.08
N ASN A 11 4.63 -20.14 -5.37
CA ASN A 11 5.38 -20.89 -6.38
C ASN A 11 6.48 -20.02 -6.98
N ALA A 12 7.72 -20.24 -6.56
CA ALA A 12 8.88 -19.48 -7.06
C ALA A 12 9.10 -19.64 -8.58
N SER A 13 8.57 -20.71 -9.19
CA SER A 13 8.71 -20.94 -10.63
C SER A 13 7.89 -19.96 -11.48
N ASP A 14 6.86 -19.34 -10.91
CA ASP A 14 5.99 -18.38 -11.61
C ASP A 14 6.58 -16.96 -11.60
N TYR A 15 7.69 -16.75 -10.90
CA TYR A 15 8.33 -15.44 -10.78
C TYR A 15 9.08 -15.09 -12.07
N LEU A 16 9.10 -13.79 -12.38
CA LEU A 16 9.92 -13.29 -13.48
C LEU A 16 11.40 -13.43 -13.13
N PRO A 17 12.30 -13.68 -14.10
CA PRO A 17 13.74 -13.74 -13.86
C PRO A 17 14.33 -12.44 -13.28
N THR A 18 13.60 -11.33 -13.38
CA THR A 18 13.97 -10.02 -12.82
C THR A 18 13.48 -9.80 -11.38
N SER A 19 12.73 -10.74 -10.81
CA SER A 19 12.24 -10.63 -9.44
C SER A 19 13.36 -10.92 -8.43
N GLU A 20 13.66 -9.95 -7.56
CA GLU A 20 14.80 -10.02 -6.63
C GLU A 20 14.53 -10.90 -5.39
N ALA A 21 13.27 -11.12 -5.02
CA ALA A 21 12.90 -11.84 -3.80
C ALA A 21 11.62 -12.67 -3.96
N VAL A 22 11.56 -13.79 -3.22
CA VAL A 22 10.41 -14.69 -3.14
C VAL A 22 9.76 -14.55 -1.76
N GLY A 23 8.43 -14.40 -1.74
CA GLY A 23 7.69 -14.16 -0.51
C GLY A 23 6.37 -13.46 -0.76
N VAL A 24 5.73 -13.04 0.32
CA VAL A 24 4.46 -12.30 0.32
C VAL A 24 4.69 -10.92 0.89
N ARG A 25 3.98 -9.92 0.34
CA ARG A 25 3.96 -8.56 0.87
C ARG A 25 2.56 -8.27 1.45
N LEU A 26 2.50 -7.88 2.71
CA LEU A 26 1.26 -7.64 3.45
C LEU A 26 1.13 -6.17 3.84
N THR A 27 -0.05 -5.59 3.68
CA THR A 27 -0.32 -4.20 4.08
C THR A 27 -1.53 -4.14 4.98
N ILE A 28 -1.42 -3.32 6.02
CA ILE A 28 -2.48 -3.11 7.00
C ILE A 28 -2.97 -1.68 6.84
N HIS A 29 -4.26 -1.53 6.60
CA HIS A 29 -4.90 -0.25 6.38
C HIS A 29 -6.34 -0.27 6.93
N ASP A 30 -6.93 0.91 7.11
CA ASP A 30 -8.35 1.02 7.47
C ASP A 30 -9.26 0.57 6.31
N LYS A 31 -10.46 0.09 6.63
CA LYS A 31 -11.45 -0.41 5.64
C LYS A 31 -11.71 0.54 4.48
N ASP A 32 -11.68 1.84 4.76
CA ASP A 32 -12.03 2.89 3.80
C ASP A 32 -10.79 3.58 3.19
N GLU A 33 -9.60 3.01 3.40
CA GLU A 33 -8.34 3.50 2.85
C GLU A 33 -7.82 2.56 1.78
N PHE A 34 -7.10 3.10 0.79
CA PHE A 34 -6.44 2.29 -0.24
C PHE A 34 -5.17 1.65 0.31
N PRO A 35 -4.91 0.36 0.02
CA PRO A 35 -3.64 -0.27 0.36
C PRO A 35 -2.52 0.21 -0.57
N PHE A 36 -1.38 0.60 0.01
CA PHE A 36 -0.15 0.89 -0.73
C PHE A 36 0.95 -0.09 -0.33
N PRO A 37 0.98 -1.31 -0.89
CA PRO A 37 1.96 -2.32 -0.52
C PRO A 37 3.38 -1.88 -0.78
N ASP A 38 3.66 -1.14 -1.84
CA ASP A 38 5.01 -0.70 -2.15
C ASP A 38 5.62 0.16 -1.03
N THR A 39 4.80 0.93 -0.31
CA THR A 39 5.27 1.86 0.73
C THR A 39 5.03 1.37 2.15
N PHE A 40 3.85 0.83 2.42
CA PHE A 40 3.43 0.39 3.77
C PHE A 40 3.35 -1.14 3.88
N GLY A 41 3.92 -1.86 2.93
CA GLY A 41 3.98 -3.32 2.93
C GLY A 41 5.09 -3.88 3.80
N TYR A 42 4.76 -4.96 4.51
CA TYR A 42 5.68 -5.80 5.27
C TYR A 42 5.95 -7.08 4.49
N SER A 43 7.23 -7.46 4.39
CA SER A 43 7.61 -8.71 3.72
C SER A 43 7.52 -9.89 4.67
N ALA A 44 6.93 -10.99 4.20
CA ALA A 44 6.92 -12.29 4.85
C ALA A 44 7.60 -13.32 3.92
N PRO A 45 8.82 -13.79 4.25
CA PRO A 45 9.55 -14.73 3.41
C PRO A 45 8.92 -16.13 3.46
N THR A 46 9.11 -16.89 2.37
CA THR A 46 8.78 -18.33 2.36
C THR A 46 9.74 -19.13 3.24
N GLY A 47 9.29 -20.24 3.82
CA GLY A 47 10.12 -21.09 4.70
C GLY A 47 10.21 -20.59 6.15
N TYR A 48 9.41 -19.59 6.50
CA TYR A 48 9.31 -19.04 7.85
C TYR A 48 7.84 -18.85 8.22
N ILE A 49 7.56 -18.92 9.52
CA ILE A 49 6.32 -18.39 10.09
C ILE A 49 6.58 -16.94 10.49
N SER A 50 5.98 -16.01 9.76
CA SER A 50 6.03 -14.58 10.08
C SER A 50 4.87 -14.19 10.99
N SER A 51 5.19 -13.55 12.11
CA SER A 51 4.23 -13.06 13.09
C SER A 51 4.27 -11.54 13.15
N PHE A 52 3.10 -10.92 12.97
CA PHE A 52 2.95 -9.47 12.95
C PHE A 52 2.05 -9.02 14.11
N GLY A 53 2.66 -8.45 15.15
CA GLY A 53 1.94 -7.84 16.26
C GLY A 53 1.47 -6.44 15.87
N MET A 54 0.17 -6.17 15.98
CA MET A 54 -0.43 -4.91 15.56
C MET A 54 -0.87 -4.06 16.75
N ARG A 55 -0.50 -2.77 16.74
CA ARG A 55 -0.97 -1.75 17.67
C ARG A 55 -1.62 -0.59 16.92
N MET A 56 -2.91 -0.39 17.14
CA MET A 56 -3.64 0.76 16.60
C MET A 56 -3.40 1.99 17.48
N VAL A 57 -3.09 3.13 16.86
CA VAL A 57 -2.95 4.45 17.49
C VAL A 57 -3.80 5.45 16.73
N ARG A 58 -4.71 6.14 17.41
CA ARG A 58 -5.47 7.25 16.82
C ARG A 58 -4.77 8.57 17.14
N LYS A 59 -4.37 9.30 16.10
CA LYS A 59 -3.84 10.66 16.23
C LYS A 59 -4.93 11.66 15.88
N LEU A 60 -5.19 12.57 16.82
CA LEU A 60 -6.05 13.72 16.63
C LEU A 60 -5.17 14.96 16.55
N THR A 61 -5.09 15.58 15.37
CA THR A 61 -4.40 16.84 15.18
C THR A 61 -5.38 17.97 15.46
N GLN A 62 -5.32 18.54 16.65
CA GLN A 62 -6.13 19.72 16.98
C GLN A 62 -5.47 20.95 16.36
N LEU A 63 -6.07 21.51 15.31
CA LEU A 63 -5.66 22.81 14.79
C LEU A 63 -5.94 23.85 15.89
N LEU A 64 -4.90 24.46 16.44
CA LEU A 64 -5.05 25.60 17.33
C LEU A 64 -5.77 26.71 16.54
N ASN A 65 -6.99 27.03 16.94
CA ASN A 65 -7.74 28.16 16.41
C ASN A 65 -6.97 29.44 16.71
N SER A 66 -6.16 29.92 15.76
CA SER A 66 -5.49 31.20 15.88
C SER A 66 -6.47 32.34 15.58
N PRO A 67 -6.66 33.32 16.49
CA PRO A 67 -7.57 34.45 16.27
C PRO A 67 -7.13 35.38 15.14
N THR A 68 -5.90 35.27 14.62
CA THR A 68 -5.38 36.08 13.51
C THR A 68 -5.54 35.42 12.14
N PHE A 69 -5.93 34.14 12.07
CA PHE A 69 -6.05 33.42 10.80
C PHE A 69 -7.49 32.91 10.66
N LYS A 70 -8.37 33.76 10.10
CA LYS A 70 -9.71 33.35 9.66
C LYS A 70 -9.58 32.38 8.49
N ILE A 71 -9.34 31.11 8.78
CA ILE A 71 -9.58 30.05 7.80
C ILE A 71 -11.10 29.98 7.67
N ASN A 72 -11.62 30.33 6.51
CA ASN A 72 -12.97 29.92 6.16
C ASN A 72 -13.00 28.40 6.35
N PHE A 73 -13.69 27.93 7.38
CA PHE A 73 -13.99 26.52 7.60
C PHE A 73 -14.91 26.07 6.45
N VAL A 74 -14.35 25.96 5.25
CA VAL A 74 -14.84 25.01 4.26
C VAL A 74 -14.81 23.68 4.99
N LYS A 75 -15.93 22.97 4.99
CA LYS A 75 -16.06 21.60 5.49
C LYS A 75 -15.03 20.70 4.80
N VAL A 76 -13.77 20.71 5.23
CA VAL A 76 -12.77 19.75 4.79
C VAL A 76 -12.88 18.53 5.69
N GLN A 77 -14.06 17.90 5.67
CA GLN A 77 -14.20 16.49 5.96
C GLN A 77 -14.34 15.80 4.61
N LYS A 78 -13.23 15.61 3.92
CA LYS A 78 -13.14 14.56 2.91
C LYS A 78 -11.90 13.76 3.27
N LYS A 79 -12.10 12.46 3.46
CA LYS A 79 -11.05 11.47 3.74
C LYS A 79 -9.85 11.76 2.82
N MET A 80 -8.70 12.06 3.41
CA MET A 80 -7.47 12.23 2.66
C MET A 80 -6.80 10.86 2.55
N SER A 81 -6.83 10.25 1.37
CA SER A 81 -6.04 9.05 1.11
C SER A 81 -4.59 9.48 0.91
N ARG A 82 -3.69 9.07 1.81
CA ARG A 82 -2.27 9.41 1.69
C ARG A 82 -1.66 8.60 0.54
N LEU A 83 -1.25 9.27 -0.53
CA LEU A 83 -0.44 8.64 -1.55
C LEU A 83 1.03 8.66 -1.13
N PRO A 84 1.79 7.60 -1.40
CA PRO A 84 3.22 7.62 -1.17
C PRO A 84 3.95 8.56 -2.13
N ALA A 85 5.15 9.01 -1.75
CA ALA A 85 6.02 9.76 -2.66
C ALA A 85 6.30 8.93 -3.93
N PRO A 86 6.36 9.55 -5.12
CA PRO A 86 6.38 10.99 -5.44
C PRO A 86 5.01 11.70 -5.56
N TYR A 87 3.91 11.06 -5.17
CA TYR A 87 2.55 11.50 -5.54
C TYR A 87 1.89 12.46 -4.54
N GLY A 88 2.54 12.73 -3.42
CA GLY A 88 2.15 13.78 -2.47
C GLY A 88 1.10 13.33 -1.43
N ASP A 89 1.25 13.86 -0.22
CA ASP A 89 0.41 13.56 0.95
C ASP A 89 -0.97 14.26 0.91
N CYS A 90 -1.27 15.03 -0.15
CA CYS A 90 -2.44 15.89 -0.14
C CYS A 90 -3.03 16.14 -1.51
N ILE A 91 -4.33 15.88 -1.56
CA ILE A 91 -5.18 15.98 -2.72
C ILE A 91 -6.40 16.82 -2.31
N PRO A 92 -6.59 18.03 -2.85
CA PRO A 92 -7.86 18.72 -2.72
C PRO A 92 -8.93 17.92 -3.49
N GLU A 93 -10.05 17.63 -2.83
CA GLU A 93 -11.28 17.08 -3.43
C GLU A 93 -11.24 15.65 -4.02
N GLY A 94 -10.15 14.91 -3.87
CA GLY A 94 -10.04 13.53 -4.36
C GLY A 94 -9.40 13.39 -5.76
N ALA A 95 -8.91 14.49 -6.35
CA ALA A 95 -8.09 14.47 -7.56
C ALA A 95 -6.69 13.90 -7.25
N THR A 96 -6.55 12.57 -7.34
CA THR A 96 -5.28 11.87 -7.14
C THR A 96 -4.17 12.46 -8.00
N ALA A 97 -2.90 12.20 -7.67
CA ALA A 97 -1.82 12.55 -8.60
C ALA A 97 -1.99 11.86 -9.97
N ASP A 98 -2.68 10.72 -10.02
CA ASP A 98 -3.13 10.10 -11.27
C ASP A 98 -4.05 11.03 -12.08
N TYR A 99 -4.95 11.78 -11.44
CA TYR A 99 -5.74 12.83 -12.10
C TYR A 99 -4.86 13.91 -12.75
N LEU A 100 -3.73 14.29 -12.11
CA LEU A 100 -2.79 15.25 -12.70
C LEU A 100 -2.02 14.65 -13.88
N ILE A 101 -1.68 13.36 -13.80
CA ILE A 101 -1.06 12.63 -14.92
C ILE A 101 -2.05 12.50 -16.07
N ILE A 102 -3.33 12.21 -15.80
CA ILE A 102 -4.40 12.16 -16.81
C ILE A 102 -4.56 13.51 -17.49
N ASP A 103 -4.61 14.61 -16.73
CA ASP A 103 -4.73 15.97 -17.29
C ASP A 103 -3.54 16.35 -18.20
N ARG A 104 -2.32 15.96 -17.81
CA ARG A 104 -1.09 16.29 -18.56
C ARG A 104 -0.81 15.37 -19.74
N CYS A 105 -1.00 14.06 -19.54
CA CYS A 105 -0.58 13.02 -20.48
C CYS A 105 -1.75 12.36 -21.23
N GLY A 106 -3.00 12.63 -20.84
CA GLY A 106 -4.20 12.03 -21.44
C GLY A 106 -4.44 10.55 -21.07
N CYS A 107 -3.65 9.99 -20.15
CA CYS A 107 -3.75 8.62 -19.68
C CYS A 107 -3.33 8.52 -18.21
N GLY A 108 -3.82 7.51 -17.49
CA GLY A 108 -3.48 7.29 -16.08
C GLY A 108 -2.20 6.47 -15.89
N ASP A 109 -1.45 6.73 -14.82
CA ASP A 109 -0.33 5.91 -14.37
C ASP A 109 -0.84 4.50 -14.00
N PRO A 110 -0.32 3.43 -14.64
CA PRO A 110 -0.78 2.05 -14.42
C PRO A 110 -0.62 1.52 -12.99
N ARG A 111 0.12 2.22 -12.12
CA ARG A 111 0.29 1.85 -10.71
C ARG A 111 -0.91 2.21 -9.83
N PHE A 112 -1.81 3.07 -10.33
CA PHE A 112 -2.99 3.51 -9.61
C PHE A 112 -4.26 2.93 -10.23
N PRO A 113 -5.35 2.80 -9.45
CA PRO A 113 -6.67 2.48 -10.01
C PRO A 113 -7.10 3.51 -11.06
N SER A 114 -7.75 3.06 -12.12
CA SER A 114 -8.30 3.94 -13.16
C SER A 114 -9.39 4.87 -12.59
N ILE A 115 -9.36 6.15 -12.97
CA ILE A 115 -10.33 7.16 -12.57
C ILE A 115 -11.18 7.57 -13.77
N ASP A 116 -12.50 7.65 -13.58
CA ASP A 116 -13.46 8.11 -14.61
C ASP A 116 -13.29 7.42 -15.98
N ASP A 117 -13.05 6.10 -15.98
CA ASP A 117 -12.83 5.28 -17.19
C ASP A 117 -11.68 5.72 -18.11
N HIS A 118 -10.72 6.50 -17.61
CA HIS A 118 -9.53 6.86 -18.38
C HIS A 118 -8.62 5.65 -18.60
N PRO A 119 -8.09 5.43 -19.81
CA PRO A 119 -7.18 4.33 -20.08
C PRO A 119 -5.84 4.56 -19.40
N HIS A 120 -5.21 3.47 -18.98
CA HIS A 120 -3.84 3.51 -18.49
C HIS A 120 -2.84 3.82 -19.61
N CYS A 121 -1.75 4.49 -19.23
CA CYS A 121 -0.64 4.76 -20.11
C CYS A 121 0.04 3.46 -20.55
N GLN A 122 0.24 3.32 -21.87
CA GLN A 122 0.83 2.11 -22.44
C GLN A 122 2.35 2.11 -22.30
N VAL A 123 2.91 1.04 -21.73
CA VAL A 123 4.36 0.87 -21.53
C VAL A 123 5.14 0.90 -22.85
N PHE A 124 4.58 0.38 -23.94
CA PHE A 124 5.25 0.35 -25.24
C PHE A 124 5.16 1.67 -26.02
N ASN A 125 4.30 2.60 -25.61
CA ASN A 125 4.22 3.92 -26.23
C ASN A 125 5.31 4.83 -25.65
N LYS A 126 6.22 5.29 -26.51
CA LYS A 126 7.34 6.18 -26.11
C LYS A 126 6.83 7.51 -25.54
N GLU A 127 5.80 8.11 -26.14
CA GLU A 127 5.27 9.40 -25.70
C GLU A 127 4.66 9.30 -24.30
N HIS A 128 3.90 8.23 -24.04
CA HIS A 128 3.32 7.99 -22.72
C HIS A 128 4.42 7.80 -21.67
N ARG A 129 5.47 7.02 -21.97
CA ARG A 129 6.59 6.82 -21.04
C ARG A 129 7.33 8.12 -20.73
N THR A 130 7.65 8.91 -21.75
CA THR A 130 8.36 10.18 -21.57
C THR A 130 7.50 11.18 -20.79
N CYS A 131 6.19 11.24 -21.06
CA CYS A 131 5.28 12.12 -20.32
C CYS A 131 5.16 11.71 -18.84
N LEU A 132 5.01 10.40 -18.58
CA LEU A 132 4.98 9.85 -17.21
C LEU A 132 6.27 10.16 -16.45
N GLU A 133 7.44 9.94 -17.07
CA GLU A 133 8.74 10.19 -16.45
C GLU A 133 8.93 11.66 -16.05
N ILE A 134 8.67 12.58 -16.99
CA ILE A 134 8.77 14.03 -16.74
C ILE A 134 7.77 14.46 -15.67
N SER A 135 6.51 14.05 -15.80
CA SER A 135 5.46 14.47 -14.87
C SER A 135 5.69 13.92 -13.46
N THR A 136 6.16 12.68 -13.34
CA THR A 136 6.52 12.08 -12.04
C THR A 136 7.70 12.81 -11.40
N HIS A 137 8.71 13.18 -12.20
CA HIS A 137 9.85 13.94 -11.72
C HIS A 137 9.45 15.34 -11.25
N GLU A 138 8.63 16.07 -12.01
CA GLU A 138 8.15 17.40 -11.64
C GLU A 138 7.24 17.39 -10.41
N LEU A 139 6.35 16.39 -10.29
CA LEU A 139 5.48 16.24 -9.11
C LEU A 139 6.27 15.87 -7.86
N GLY A 140 7.37 15.14 -8.02
CA GLY A 140 8.29 14.79 -6.94
C GLY A 140 9.28 15.90 -6.55
N ASP A 141 9.42 16.96 -7.35
CA ASP A 141 10.35 18.05 -7.08
C ASP A 141 9.83 18.97 -5.96
N ILE A 142 10.61 19.05 -4.88
CA ILE A 142 10.37 19.93 -3.72
C ILE A 142 10.36 21.42 -4.08
N HIS A 143 10.99 21.81 -5.19
CA HIS A 143 11.00 23.16 -5.74
C HIS A 143 10.05 23.33 -6.94
N GLY A 144 9.32 22.28 -7.29
CA GLY A 144 8.38 22.27 -8.39
C GLY A 144 7.31 23.35 -8.26
N SER A 145 6.75 23.76 -9.40
CA SER A 145 5.72 24.80 -9.52
C SER A 145 4.42 24.50 -8.72
N PHE A 146 4.30 23.30 -8.17
CA PHE A 146 3.08 22.80 -7.55
C PHE A 146 2.93 23.27 -6.09
N LYS A 147 2.25 24.41 -5.92
CA LYS A 147 1.85 24.96 -4.61
C LYS A 147 0.59 24.28 -4.08
N CYS A 148 0.62 22.98 -3.84
CA CYS A 148 -0.50 22.33 -3.14
C CYS A 148 -0.54 22.77 -1.68
N ARG A 149 -1.70 23.27 -1.22
CA ARG A 149 -1.94 23.52 0.21
C ARG A 149 -2.28 22.21 0.90
N CYS A 150 -1.20 21.50 1.18
CA CYS A 150 -1.19 20.26 1.91
C CYS A 150 -1.53 20.44 3.38
N GLN A 151 -2.69 19.95 3.83
CA GLN A 151 -3.00 19.88 5.25
C GLN A 151 -3.03 18.42 5.71
N GLN A 152 -2.40 18.17 6.86
CA GLN A 152 -2.47 16.86 7.50
C GLN A 152 -3.91 16.57 7.93
N PRO A 153 -4.38 15.31 7.83
CA PRO A 153 -5.70 14.94 8.29
C PRO A 153 -5.86 15.21 9.80
N CYS A 154 -7.02 15.75 10.19
CA CYS A 154 -7.32 16.04 11.61
C CYS A 154 -7.49 14.77 12.45
N ASN A 155 -7.92 13.67 11.82
CA ASN A 155 -8.04 12.36 12.46
C ASN A 155 -7.32 11.34 11.57
N GLN A 156 -6.37 10.62 12.15
CA GLN A 156 -5.61 9.59 11.45
C GLN A 156 -5.47 8.36 12.35
N THR A 157 -5.79 7.20 11.79
CA THR A 157 -5.44 5.91 12.39
C THR A 157 -4.06 5.49 11.90
N ILE A 158 -3.19 5.07 12.81
CA ILE A 158 -1.86 4.57 12.49
C ILE A 158 -1.73 3.18 13.10
N TYR A 159 -1.32 2.22 12.29
CA TYR A 159 -1.01 0.86 12.72
C TYR A 159 0.51 0.74 12.90
N THR A 160 0.95 0.57 14.14
CA THR A 160 2.34 0.23 14.45
C THR A 160 2.49 -1.28 14.51
N MET A 161 3.49 -1.80 13.79
CA MET A 161 3.72 -3.23 13.66
C MET A 161 5.01 -3.65 14.36
N SER A 162 4.97 -4.79 15.06
CA SER A 162 6.14 -5.51 15.52
C SER A 162 6.27 -6.82 14.73
N TYR A 163 7.46 -7.09 14.22
CA TYR A 163 7.75 -8.28 13.42
C TYR A 163 8.52 -9.31 14.24
N SER A 164 8.16 -10.58 14.10
CA SER A 164 8.99 -11.72 14.50
C SER A 164 8.84 -12.86 13.50
N GLU A 165 9.87 -13.70 13.41
CA GLU A 165 9.88 -14.85 12.52
C GLU A 165 10.50 -16.07 13.19
N ALA A 166 10.09 -17.25 12.75
CA ALA A 166 10.72 -18.51 13.11
C ALA A 166 10.75 -19.43 11.88
N ILE A 167 11.73 -20.34 11.83
CA ILE A 167 11.85 -21.31 10.73
C ILE A 167 10.61 -22.19 10.69
N TRP A 168 10.00 -22.33 9.52
CA TRP A 168 8.85 -23.20 9.31
C TRP A 168 8.88 -23.82 7.91
N PRO A 169 8.81 -25.16 7.79
CA PRO A 169 8.59 -26.15 8.85
C PRO A 169 9.83 -26.39 9.73
N SER A 170 9.61 -26.79 10.99
CA SER A 170 10.67 -27.06 11.98
C SER A 170 11.50 -28.32 11.72
N GLN A 171 11.16 -29.09 10.68
CA GLN A 171 11.69 -30.44 10.38
C GLN A 171 11.46 -31.51 11.46
N SER A 172 10.89 -31.14 12.62
CA SER A 172 10.44 -32.08 13.66
C SER A 172 9.09 -32.72 13.34
N LEU A 173 8.32 -32.09 12.44
CA LEU A 173 7.09 -32.66 11.90
C LEU A 173 7.46 -33.67 10.81
N ASN A 174 7.11 -34.94 11.04
CA ASN A 174 7.46 -36.06 10.16
C ASN A 174 6.59 -36.14 8.88
N ILE A 175 5.87 -35.05 8.57
CA ILE A 175 4.95 -34.95 7.45
C ILE A 175 5.42 -33.80 6.59
N SER A 176 5.82 -34.10 5.36
CA SER A 176 6.10 -33.09 4.34
C SER A 176 4.81 -32.33 4.00
N LEU A 177 4.90 -31.00 4.01
CA LEU A 177 3.81 -30.11 3.59
C LEU A 177 3.33 -30.50 2.18
N GLY A 178 2.05 -30.84 2.05
CA GLY A 178 1.45 -31.27 0.77
C GLY A 178 1.52 -32.77 0.47
N THR A 179 2.02 -33.60 1.39
CA THR A 179 2.03 -35.08 1.23
C THR A 179 0.80 -35.75 1.85
N CYS A 180 -0.08 -34.97 2.47
CA CYS A 180 -1.34 -35.47 2.98
C CYS A 180 -2.40 -35.46 1.87
N GLU A 181 -2.82 -36.65 1.45
CA GLU A 181 -3.86 -36.85 0.41
C GLU A 181 -5.29 -36.74 0.96
N LYS A 182 -5.47 -36.32 2.22
CA LYS A 182 -6.78 -36.20 2.86
C LYS A 182 -7.35 -34.78 2.68
N GLU A 183 -8.59 -34.58 3.11
CA GLU A 183 -9.20 -33.24 3.16
C GLU A 183 -8.39 -32.28 4.06
N ALA A 184 -8.40 -31.00 3.68
CA ALA A 184 -7.58 -29.97 4.30
C ALA A 184 -7.79 -29.87 5.82
N GLU A 185 -9.00 -30.09 6.34
CA GLU A 185 -9.28 -30.08 7.78
C GLU A 185 -8.51 -31.16 8.53
N ILE A 186 -8.44 -32.38 8.00
CA ILE A 186 -7.74 -33.52 8.60
C ILE A 186 -6.23 -33.32 8.49
N CYS A 187 -5.75 -32.86 7.34
CA CYS A 187 -4.33 -32.58 7.18
C CYS A 187 -3.87 -31.43 8.09
N ASN A 188 -4.75 -30.45 8.35
CA ASN A 188 -4.44 -29.35 9.26
C ASN A 188 -4.30 -29.78 10.72
N GLU A 189 -4.94 -30.88 11.16
CA GLU A 189 -4.73 -31.44 12.50
C GLU A 189 -3.31 -32.01 12.68
N GLU A 190 -2.74 -32.59 11.62
CA GLU A 190 -1.37 -33.10 11.60
C GLU A 190 -0.30 -31.98 11.59
N TYR A 191 -0.71 -30.74 11.30
CA TYR A 191 0.13 -29.53 11.30
C TYR A 191 -0.07 -28.63 12.54
N GLN A 192 -0.88 -29.06 13.52
CA GLN A 192 -1.06 -28.38 14.81
C GLN A 192 -0.01 -28.80 15.85
#